data_AF-A0A6A7ZCT7-F1
#
_entry.id   AF-A0A6A7ZCT7-F1
#
_cell.length_a   1.000
_cell.length_b   1.000
_cell.length_c   1.000
_cell.angle_alpha   90.00
_cell.angle_beta   90.00
_cell.angle_gamma   90.00
#
_symmetry.space_group_name_H-M   'P 1'
#
loop_
_entity.id
_entity.type
_entity.pdbx_description
1 polymer ?
#
loop_
_entity_poly.entity_id
_entity_poly.type
_entity_poly.pdbx_seq_one_letter_code
_entity_poly.pdbx_strand_id
1 'polypeptide(L)'
;MSKPTIIPLTDAEIGLLEQTPWDGLTGPRLITVDGRQVVECTAYAYSDYTRNALDGQLSLQLTGQTSQAEYQQRILAMQSAYAAVNANTRAEQGLWSVLSFTPVDGVDWALPRADLKAWSVLQEQIFFFRIYRYGAISTPADYTKRHMEILDLVELFIGDESLLIKRNDQPWQITPRG
;
A
#
# COMPACT_ATOMS: atom_id res chain seq x y z
N MET A 1 9.26 -3.18 -16.52
CA MET A 1 8.00 -3.42 -15.79
C MET A 1 8.36 -3.95 -14.41
N SER A 2 7.90 -3.29 -13.33
CA SER A 2 8.02 -3.87 -11.99
C SER A 2 7.08 -5.08 -11.89
N LYS A 3 7.39 -6.03 -11.00
CA LYS A 3 6.49 -7.16 -10.74
C LYS A 3 5.36 -6.66 -9.82
N PRO A 4 4.09 -6.98 -10.10
CA PRO A 4 3.00 -6.56 -9.22
C PRO A 4 3.16 -7.18 -7.84
N THR A 5 2.80 -6.43 -6.81
CA THR A 5 2.69 -6.93 -5.43
C THR A 5 1.62 -8.01 -5.38
N ILE A 6 1.96 -9.17 -4.82
CA ILE A 6 1.01 -10.26 -4.58
C ILE A 6 0.58 -10.27 -3.11
N ILE A 7 1.53 -10.06 -2.19
CA ILE A 7 1.29 -9.98 -0.76
C ILE A 7 1.81 -8.64 -0.28
N PRO A 8 0.94 -7.71 0.13
CA PRO A 8 1.39 -6.45 0.71
C PRO A 8 1.96 -6.67 2.12
N LEU A 9 3.02 -5.93 2.43
CA LEU A 9 3.52 -5.76 3.79
C LEU A 9 2.90 -4.51 4.39
N THR A 10 2.62 -4.54 5.69
CA THR A 10 1.97 -3.42 6.38
C THR A 10 2.88 -2.21 6.50
N ASP A 11 2.29 -1.04 6.73
CA ASP A 11 3.01 0.21 6.98
C ASP A 11 4.00 0.07 8.15
N ALA A 12 3.62 -0.72 9.16
CA ALA A 12 4.47 -1.14 10.27
C ALA A 12 5.69 -1.97 9.79
N GLU A 13 5.45 -3.04 9.01
CA GLU A 13 6.50 -3.93 8.51
C GLU A 13 7.49 -3.25 7.58
N ILE A 14 7.07 -2.21 6.86
CA ILE A 14 7.93 -1.41 5.98
C ILE A 14 8.47 -0.14 6.65
N GLY A 15 8.32 -0.02 7.97
CA GLY A 15 8.95 1.03 8.77
C GLY A 15 8.39 2.44 8.57
N LEU A 16 7.13 2.58 8.12
CA LEU A 16 6.44 3.88 8.05
C LEU A 16 5.88 4.32 9.42
N LEU A 17 5.72 3.40 10.37
CA LEU A 17 5.16 3.64 11.70
C LEU A 17 6.22 3.55 12.82
N GLU A 18 7.40 4.12 12.58
CA GLU A 18 8.55 4.16 13.52
C GLU A 18 9.06 2.79 13.97
N GLN A 19 8.65 1.72 13.29
CA GLN A 19 9.09 0.36 13.52
C GLN A 19 10.31 0.04 12.66
N THR A 20 11.15 -0.90 13.10
CA THR A 20 12.27 -1.37 12.29
C THR A 20 11.73 -2.15 11.09
N PRO A 21 12.02 -1.72 9.86
CA PRO A 21 11.50 -2.37 8.65
C PRO A 21 12.13 -3.75 8.46
N TRP A 22 11.40 -4.62 7.76
CA TRP A 22 11.84 -6.00 7.50
C TRP A 22 13.15 -6.07 6.72
N ASP A 23 13.38 -5.11 5.81
CA ASP A 23 14.54 -5.07 4.92
C ASP A 23 15.53 -3.93 5.23
N GLY A 24 15.36 -3.24 6.36
CA GLY A 24 16.20 -2.12 6.76
C GLY A 24 15.93 -0.82 6.00
N LEU A 25 14.91 -0.77 5.14
CA LEU A 25 14.54 0.43 4.39
C LEU A 25 13.13 0.90 4.75
N THR A 26 12.98 2.19 5.01
CA THR A 26 11.65 2.80 5.09
C THR A 26 10.96 2.71 3.73
N GLY A 27 9.70 2.29 3.74
CA GLY A 27 8.84 2.16 2.58
C GLY A 27 8.55 3.48 1.85
N PRO A 28 7.84 3.42 0.72
CA PRO A 28 7.49 4.60 -0.06
C PRO A 28 6.63 5.59 0.76
N ARG A 29 6.87 6.88 0.57
CA ARG A 29 6.11 7.95 1.23
C ARG A 29 5.58 8.98 0.24
N LEU A 30 4.43 9.56 0.56
CA LEU A 30 3.87 10.68 -0.18
C LEU A 30 4.58 11.96 0.23
N ILE A 31 5.15 12.68 -0.72
CA ILE A 31 5.78 13.99 -0.48
C ILE A 31 5.25 15.03 -1.48
N THR A 32 5.51 16.30 -1.20
CA THR A 32 5.21 17.39 -2.13
C THR A 32 6.51 17.95 -2.71
N VAL A 33 6.62 17.98 -4.03
CA VAL A 33 7.74 18.55 -4.79
C VAL A 33 7.17 19.56 -5.77
N ASP A 34 7.63 20.80 -5.70
CA ASP A 34 7.16 21.91 -6.56
C ASP A 34 5.62 22.04 -6.60
N GLY A 35 4.97 21.85 -5.46
CA GLY A 35 3.50 21.91 -5.32
C GLY A 35 2.74 20.71 -5.88
N ARG A 36 3.41 19.64 -6.29
CA ARG A 36 2.81 18.39 -6.78
C ARG A 36 3.09 17.24 -5.84
N GLN A 37 2.11 16.35 -5.67
CA GLN A 37 2.31 15.12 -4.91
C GLN A 37 3.08 14.10 -5.75
N VAL A 38 4.10 13.50 -5.16
CA VAL A 38 4.88 12.39 -5.74
C VAL A 38 5.13 11.34 -4.67
N VAL A 39 5.36 10.10 -5.09
CA VAL A 39 5.83 9.04 -4.19
C VAL A 39 7.34 9.04 -4.19
N GLU A 40 7.95 9.15 -3.01
CA GLU A 40 9.39 8.99 -2.83
C GLU A 40 9.71 7.62 -2.24
N CYS A 41 10.68 6.92 -2.83
CA CYS A 41 11.23 5.69 -2.28
C CYS A 41 12.76 5.66 -2.40
N THR A 42 13.40 4.76 -1.67
CA THR A 42 14.82 4.44 -1.89
C THR A 42 14.99 3.81 -3.27
N ALA A 43 15.99 4.28 -4.01
CA ALA A 43 16.36 3.74 -5.30
C ALA A 43 16.95 2.34 -5.13
N TYR A 44 16.54 1.39 -5.97
CA TYR A 44 16.97 -0.01 -5.87
C TYR A 44 18.50 -0.21 -5.84
N ALA A 45 19.26 0.60 -6.59
CA ALA A 45 20.72 0.55 -6.60
C ALA A 45 21.37 0.93 -5.25
N TYR A 46 20.60 1.52 -4.34
CA TYR A 46 21.01 1.95 -3.00
C TYR A 46 20.27 1.17 -1.89
N SER A 47 19.55 0.11 -2.26
CA SER A 47 18.93 -0.85 -1.34
C SER A 47 19.92 -1.96 -0.99
N ASP A 48 20.97 -1.64 -0.21
CA ASP A 48 22.02 -2.59 0.17
C ASP A 48 21.59 -3.49 1.33
N TYR A 49 20.87 -4.57 1.01
CA TYR A 49 20.40 -5.54 2.00
C TYR A 49 21.52 -6.26 2.75
N THR A 50 22.70 -6.42 2.14
CA THR A 50 23.83 -7.05 2.82
C THR A 50 24.35 -6.14 3.92
N ARG A 51 24.55 -4.85 3.63
CA ARG A 51 24.96 -3.88 4.64
C ARG A 51 23.89 -3.73 5.73
N ASN A 52 22.62 -3.58 5.35
CA ASN A 52 21.52 -3.49 6.33
C ASN A 52 21.49 -4.69 7.29
N ALA A 53 21.77 -5.91 6.78
CA ALA A 53 21.88 -7.12 7.61
C ALA A 53 23.07 -7.07 8.58
N LEU A 54 24.25 -6.70 8.08
CA LEU A 54 25.47 -6.61 8.89
C LEU A 54 25.37 -5.52 9.97
N ASP A 55 24.66 -4.44 9.68
CA ASP A 55 24.44 -3.32 10.59
C ASP A 55 23.25 -3.55 11.56
N GLY A 56 22.60 -4.72 11.50
CA GLY A 56 21.51 -5.09 12.41
C GLY A 56 20.21 -4.31 12.18
N GLN A 57 19.97 -3.85 10.95
CA GLN A 57 18.82 -2.99 10.61
C GLN A 57 17.60 -3.77 10.09
N LEU A 58 17.71 -5.08 9.92
CA LEU A 58 16.60 -5.95 9.49
C LEU A 58 15.77 -6.45 10.68
N SER A 59 14.45 -6.50 10.54
CA SER A 59 13.59 -7.11 11.57
C SER A 59 12.48 -7.99 10.99
N LEU A 60 12.51 -9.28 11.30
CA LEU A 60 11.41 -10.21 11.00
C LEU A 60 10.37 -10.28 12.12
N GLN A 61 10.47 -9.45 13.16
CA GLN A 61 9.63 -9.55 14.34
C GLN A 61 8.14 -9.42 14.00
N LEU A 62 7.77 -8.47 13.14
CA LEU A 62 6.39 -8.21 12.76
C LEU A 62 5.94 -9.16 11.65
N THR A 63 6.74 -9.30 10.60
CA THR A 63 6.44 -10.19 9.48
C THR A 63 6.28 -11.64 9.92
N GLY A 64 7.10 -12.09 10.88
CA GLY A 64 7.03 -13.43 11.47
C GLY A 64 5.80 -13.68 12.35
N GLN A 65 5.04 -12.65 12.73
CA GLN A 65 3.77 -12.80 13.46
C GLN A 65 2.58 -13.05 12.52
N THR A 66 2.75 -12.85 11.21
CA THR A 66 1.68 -13.05 10.23
C THR A 66 1.24 -14.50 10.21
N SER A 67 0.00 -14.76 10.60
CA SER A 67 -0.57 -16.11 10.57
C SER A 67 -0.83 -16.58 9.13
N GLN A 68 -0.98 -17.90 8.92
CA GLN A 68 -1.37 -18.42 7.61
C GLN A 68 -2.70 -17.85 7.11
N ALA A 69 -3.69 -17.72 8.01
CA ALA A 69 -5.00 -17.19 7.68
C ALA A 69 -4.89 -15.72 7.23
N GLU A 70 -4.15 -14.91 7.98
CA GLU A 70 -3.90 -13.51 7.62
C GLU A 70 -3.15 -13.40 6.30
N TYR A 71 -2.10 -14.20 6.10
CA TYR A 71 -1.34 -14.22 4.84
C TYR A 71 -2.25 -14.49 3.62
N GLN A 72 -3.14 -15.48 3.73
CA GLN A 72 -4.12 -15.76 2.67
C GLN A 72 -5.06 -14.57 2.45
N GLN A 73 -5.54 -13.94 3.51
CA GLN A 73 -6.43 -12.78 3.41
C GLN A 73 -5.75 -11.57 2.75
N ARG A 74 -4.47 -11.31 3.05
CA ARG A 74 -3.68 -10.27 2.38
C ARG A 74 -3.58 -10.48 0.87
N ILE A 75 -3.42 -11.73 0.41
CA ILE A 75 -3.40 -12.08 -1.02
C ILE A 75 -4.76 -11.78 -1.66
N LEU A 76 -5.84 -12.26 -1.06
CA LEU A 76 -7.19 -12.07 -1.59
C LEU A 76 -7.58 -10.59 -1.60
N ALA A 77 -7.17 -9.82 -0.58
CA ALA A 77 -7.40 -8.38 -0.53
C ALA A 77 -6.62 -7.63 -1.62
N MET A 78 -5.35 -7.98 -1.85
CA MET A 78 -4.55 -7.39 -2.95
C MET A 78 -5.14 -7.72 -4.33
N GLN A 79 -5.65 -8.95 -4.52
CA GLN A 79 -6.36 -9.32 -5.74
C GLN A 79 -7.61 -8.46 -5.94
N SER A 80 -8.43 -8.28 -4.89
CA SER A 80 -9.61 -7.42 -4.95
C SER A 80 -9.24 -5.95 -5.21
N ALA A 81 -8.12 -5.47 -4.65
CA ALA A 81 -7.62 -4.12 -4.93
C ALA A 81 -7.29 -3.91 -6.41
N TYR A 82 -6.63 -4.89 -7.07
CA TYR A 82 -6.39 -4.83 -8.51
C TYR A 82 -7.67 -4.91 -9.34
N ALA A 83 -8.61 -5.80 -8.97
CA ALA A 83 -9.89 -5.91 -9.65
C ALA A 83 -10.68 -4.59 -9.58
N ALA A 84 -10.67 -3.91 -8.43
CA ALA A 84 -11.35 -2.63 -8.21
C ALA A 84 -10.81 -1.48 -9.08
N VAL A 85 -9.58 -1.59 -9.59
CA VAL A 85 -8.98 -0.66 -10.55
C VAL A 85 -8.91 -1.21 -11.97
N ASN A 86 -9.62 -2.31 -12.25
CA ASN A 86 -9.64 -3.02 -13.53
C ASN A 86 -8.27 -3.51 -14.01
N ALA A 87 -7.35 -3.82 -13.09
CA ALA A 87 -6.05 -4.40 -13.39
C ALA A 87 -6.10 -5.94 -13.35
N ASN A 88 -6.65 -6.54 -14.39
CA ASN A 88 -6.97 -7.97 -14.42
C ASN A 88 -5.82 -8.84 -14.96
N THR A 89 -4.85 -8.24 -15.64
CA THR A 89 -3.66 -8.91 -16.17
C THR A 89 -2.40 -8.50 -15.43
N ARG A 90 -1.38 -9.35 -15.44
CA ARG A 90 -0.07 -9.05 -14.83
C ARG A 90 0.56 -7.74 -15.36
N ALA A 91 0.33 -7.43 -16.63
CA ALA A 91 0.84 -6.21 -17.26
C ALA A 91 0.14 -4.96 -16.69
N GLU A 92 -1.19 -5.00 -16.54
CA GLU A 92 -1.97 -3.91 -15.94
C GLU A 92 -1.66 -3.75 -14.46
N GLN A 93 -1.56 -4.85 -13.71
CA GLN A 93 -1.20 -4.84 -12.29
C GLN A 93 0.18 -4.22 -12.06
N GLY A 94 1.13 -4.47 -12.96
CA GLY A 94 2.47 -3.89 -12.91
C GLY A 94 2.53 -2.37 -13.07
N LEU A 95 1.42 -1.71 -13.45
CA LEU A 95 1.30 -0.24 -13.50
C LEU A 95 0.89 0.38 -12.16
N TRP A 96 0.48 -0.45 -11.20
CA TRP A 96 0.03 -0.02 -9.88
C TRP A 96 1.07 -0.38 -8.83
N SER A 97 1.12 0.42 -7.76
CA SER A 97 2.01 0.19 -6.62
C SER A 97 1.28 0.47 -5.32
N VAL A 98 1.62 -0.29 -4.28
CA VAL A 98 1.08 -0.10 -2.93
C VAL A 98 1.89 0.98 -2.24
N LEU A 99 1.22 2.06 -1.84
CA LEU A 99 1.80 3.14 -1.06
C LEU A 99 1.57 2.92 0.44
N SER A 100 0.43 2.37 0.82
CA SER A 100 0.11 2.01 2.19
C SER A 100 -0.78 0.78 2.23
N PHE A 101 -0.54 -0.07 3.23
CA PHE A 101 -1.37 -1.22 3.56
C PHE A 101 -1.44 -1.35 5.08
N THR A 102 -2.65 -1.37 5.63
CA THR A 102 -2.84 -1.44 7.08
C THR A 102 -4.08 -2.28 7.40
N PRO A 103 -3.98 -3.30 8.28
CA PRO A 103 -5.15 -3.93 8.87
C PRO A 103 -5.90 -2.92 9.73
N VAL A 104 -7.21 -2.94 9.63
CA VAL A 104 -8.09 -1.96 10.25
C VAL A 104 -8.82 -2.61 11.42
N ASP A 105 -8.42 -2.25 12.63
CA ASP A 105 -9.05 -2.69 13.86
C ASP A 105 -10.09 -1.65 14.34
N GLY A 106 -11.37 -1.96 14.23
CA GLY A 106 -12.45 -1.17 14.84
C GLY A 106 -12.73 0.21 14.22
N VAL A 107 -13.45 1.06 14.97
CA VAL A 107 -14.09 2.32 14.52
C VAL A 107 -13.12 3.53 14.49
N ASP A 108 -11.87 3.35 14.92
CA ASP A 108 -10.92 4.44 15.21
C ASP A 108 -10.03 4.87 14.05
N TRP A 109 -10.11 4.21 12.89
CA TRP A 109 -9.46 4.73 11.69
C TRP A 109 -10.27 5.90 11.12
N ALA A 110 -9.58 6.84 10.47
CA ALA A 110 -10.14 8.05 9.87
C ALA A 110 -11.03 7.76 8.64
N LEU A 111 -12.07 6.95 8.84
CA LEU A 111 -13.25 6.96 8.01
C LEU A 111 -13.72 8.39 7.91
N PRO A 112 -14.23 8.81 6.75
CA PRO A 112 -15.32 9.74 6.79
C PRO A 112 -16.43 9.06 7.61
N ARG A 113 -16.57 9.46 8.88
CA ARG A 113 -17.73 9.15 9.75
C ARG A 113 -19.07 9.51 9.08
N ALA A 114 -19.04 10.15 7.90
CA ALA A 114 -20.17 10.43 7.04
C ALA A 114 -20.91 9.17 6.54
N ASP A 115 -20.27 7.99 6.46
CA ASP A 115 -20.90 6.79 5.90
C ASP A 115 -20.87 5.57 6.84
N LEU A 116 -21.45 5.71 8.04
CA LEU A 116 -21.72 4.58 8.96
C LEU A 116 -22.48 3.42 8.28
N LYS A 117 -23.30 3.73 7.26
CA LYS A 117 -23.97 2.72 6.43
C LYS A 117 -22.98 1.91 5.61
N ALA A 118 -21.97 2.55 5.01
CA ALA A 118 -20.93 1.87 4.26
C ALA A 118 -20.06 0.98 5.16
N TRP A 119 -19.79 1.43 6.39
CA TRP A 119 -19.10 0.63 7.41
C TRP A 119 -19.88 -0.64 7.78
N SER A 120 -21.21 -0.55 7.95
CA SER A 120 -22.04 -1.70 8.33
C SER A 120 -22.09 -2.84 7.29
N VAL A 121 -21.67 -2.58 6.05
CA VAL A 121 -21.58 -3.59 4.98
C VAL A 121 -20.20 -4.29 4.98
N LEU A 122 -19.18 -3.66 5.56
CA LEU A 122 -17.86 -4.26 5.73
C LEU A 122 -17.89 -5.15 6.98
N GLN A 123 -18.08 -6.46 6.81
CA GLN A 123 -17.93 -7.43 7.88
C GLN A 123 -16.46 -7.82 8.08
N GLU A 124 -16.17 -8.38 9.26
CA GLU A 124 -14.92 -8.97 9.81
C GLU A 124 -13.59 -8.70 9.06
N GLN A 125 -12.56 -8.27 9.81
CA GLN A 125 -11.20 -7.96 9.33
C GLN A 125 -11.14 -7.12 8.04
N ILE A 126 -11.00 -5.80 8.22
CA ILE A 126 -10.94 -4.86 7.11
C ILE A 126 -9.49 -4.52 6.80
N PHE A 127 -9.14 -4.43 5.53
CA PHE A 127 -7.85 -3.92 5.10
C PHE A 127 -7.99 -2.56 4.43
N PHE A 128 -7.15 -1.62 4.85
CA PHE A 128 -6.93 -0.37 4.13
C PHE A 128 -5.82 -0.55 3.11
N PHE A 129 -6.05 -0.05 1.91
CA PHE A 129 -5.02 0.18 0.91
C PHE A 129 -5.02 1.63 0.48
N ARG A 130 -3.83 2.17 0.27
CA ARG A 130 -3.60 3.27 -0.67
C ARG A 130 -2.71 2.74 -1.77
N ILE A 131 -3.26 2.65 -2.98
CA ILE A 131 -2.51 2.27 -4.18
C ILE A 131 -2.47 3.44 -5.15
N TYR A 132 -1.47 3.46 -6.02
CA TYR A 132 -1.35 4.48 -7.04
C TYR A 132 -0.88 3.89 -8.35
N ARG A 133 -1.40 4.46 -9.44
CA ARG A 133 -0.87 4.21 -10.78
C ARG A 133 0.29 5.16 -11.01
N TYR A 134 1.48 4.63 -11.22
CA TYR A 134 2.68 5.46 -11.34
C TYR A 134 2.94 5.86 -12.80
N GLY A 135 3.46 7.07 -12.97
CA GLY A 135 3.85 7.64 -14.25
C GLY A 135 5.37 7.67 -14.42
N ALA A 136 5.88 8.84 -14.79
CA ALA A 136 7.32 9.04 -14.93
C ALA A 136 8.06 8.81 -13.60
N ILE A 137 9.25 8.23 -13.70
CA ILE A 137 10.18 8.08 -12.58
C ILE A 137 11.33 9.04 -12.79
N SER A 138 11.64 9.84 -11.77
CA SER A 138 12.73 10.80 -11.79
C SER A 138 13.70 10.59 -10.63
N THR A 139 14.90 11.15 -10.77
CA THR A 139 15.94 11.12 -9.73
C THR A 139 16.10 12.54 -9.18
N PRO A 140 15.82 12.77 -7.89
CA PRO A 140 16.02 14.08 -7.27
C PRO A 140 17.50 14.34 -6.98
N ALA A 141 17.81 15.50 -6.38
CA ALA A 141 19.17 15.87 -5.99
C ALA A 141 19.82 14.82 -5.05
N ASP A 142 19.05 14.27 -4.11
CA ASP A 142 19.43 13.05 -3.39
C ASP A 142 19.28 11.84 -4.34
N TYR A 143 20.38 11.48 -4.99
CA TYR A 143 20.40 10.41 -5.98
C TYR A 143 20.10 9.01 -5.41
N THR A 144 20.08 8.86 -4.07
CA THR A 144 19.68 7.62 -3.39
C THR A 144 18.17 7.42 -3.38
N LYS A 145 17.40 8.43 -3.79
CA LYS A 145 15.93 8.41 -3.86
C LYS A 145 15.42 8.33 -5.30
N ARG A 146 14.17 7.92 -5.45
CA ARG A 146 13.38 8.05 -6.68
C ARG A 146 12.07 8.73 -6.36
N HIS A 147 11.64 9.61 -7.27
CA HIS A 147 10.32 10.21 -7.24
C HIS A 147 9.48 9.60 -8.36
N MET A 148 8.32 9.07 -8.00
CA MET A 148 7.35 8.52 -8.93
C MET A 148 6.16 9.46 -9.03
N GLU A 149 5.85 9.86 -10.27
CA GLU A 149 4.64 10.59 -10.58
C GLU A 149 3.41 9.75 -10.24
N ILE A 150 2.37 10.40 -9.69
CA ILE A 150 1.09 9.80 -9.38
C ILE A 150 0.10 10.18 -10.49
N LEU A 151 -0.30 9.20 -11.30
CA LEU A 151 -1.30 9.39 -12.36
C LEU A 151 -2.72 9.14 -11.86
N ASP A 152 -2.86 8.31 -10.84
CA ASP A 152 -4.14 8.00 -10.18
C ASP A 152 -3.83 7.54 -8.75
N LEU A 153 -4.57 8.05 -7.77
CA LEU A 153 -4.47 7.65 -6.37
C LEU A 153 -5.79 7.01 -5.96
N VAL A 154 -5.72 5.78 -5.44
CA VAL A 154 -6.91 5.02 -5.06
C VAL A 154 -6.77 4.56 -3.62
N GLU A 155 -7.77 4.90 -2.82
CA GLU A 155 -7.92 4.49 -1.44
C GLU A 155 -9.03 3.43 -1.37
N LEU A 156 -8.77 2.32 -0.70
CA LEU A 156 -9.68 1.17 -0.62
C LEU A 156 -9.83 0.69 0.81
N PHE A 157 -11.06 0.39 1.21
CA PHE A 157 -11.35 -0.46 2.37
C PHE A 157 -11.94 -1.74 1.86
N ILE A 158 -11.27 -2.86 2.12
CA ILE A 158 -11.65 -4.16 1.61
C ILE A 158 -12.05 -5.01 2.81
N GLY A 159 -13.33 -5.35 2.87
CA GLY A 159 -13.87 -6.35 3.80
C GLY A 159 -14.19 -7.65 3.05
N ASP A 160 -14.95 -8.52 3.71
CA ASP A 160 -15.22 -9.86 3.17
C ASP A 160 -16.08 -9.86 1.89
N GLU A 161 -17.24 -9.18 1.91
CA GLU A 161 -18.22 -9.22 0.82
C GLU A 161 -18.24 -7.97 -0.06
N SER A 162 -17.68 -6.87 0.45
CA SER A 162 -17.74 -5.56 -0.19
C SER A 162 -16.47 -4.77 0.02
N LEU A 163 -16.29 -3.74 -0.80
CA LEU A 163 -15.23 -2.77 -0.64
C LEU A 163 -15.75 -1.34 -0.80
N LEU A 164 -15.09 -0.41 -0.13
CA LEU A 164 -15.20 1.02 -0.37
C LEU A 164 -14.03 1.46 -1.22
N ILE A 165 -14.30 2.26 -2.23
CA ILE A 165 -13.27 2.83 -3.11
C ILE A 165 -13.44 4.34 -3.19
N LYS A 166 -12.31 5.03 -3.13
CA LYS A 166 -12.19 6.45 -3.45
C LYS A 166 -11.05 6.64 -4.43
N ARG A 167 -11.32 7.36 -5.52
CA ARG A 167 -10.33 7.68 -6.55
C ARG A 167 -10.04 9.16 -6.53
N ASN A 168 -8.79 9.55 -6.29
CA ASN A 168 -8.35 10.94 -6.14
C ASN A 168 -9.26 11.68 -5.14
N ASP A 169 -9.74 12.87 -5.50
CA ASP A 169 -10.64 13.68 -4.67
C ASP A 169 -12.13 13.36 -4.85
N GLN A 170 -12.47 12.22 -5.46
CA GLN A 170 -13.87 11.82 -5.64
C GLN A 170 -14.51 11.34 -4.33
N PRO A 171 -15.85 11.34 -4.23
CA PRO A 171 -16.55 10.71 -3.11
C PRO A 171 -16.31 9.21 -3.03
N TRP A 172 -16.49 8.64 -1.84
CA TRP A 172 -16.46 7.19 -1.63
C TRP A 172 -17.61 6.48 -2.34
N GLN A 173 -17.33 5.29 -2.85
CA GLN A 173 -18.31 4.42 -3.50
C GLN A 173 -18.25 3.02 -2.91
N ILE A 174 -19.41 2.39 -2.71
CA ILE A 174 -19.53 0.98 -2.30
C ILE A 174 -19.53 0.12 -3.56
N THR A 175 -18.70 -0.91 -3.60
CA THR A 175 -18.62 -1.88 -4.68
C THR A 175 -18.68 -3.30 -4.10
N PRO A 176 -19.46 -4.24 -4.69
CA PRO A 176 -19.38 -5.65 -4.31
C PRO A 176 -17.95 -6.18 -4.53
N ARG A 177 -17.50 -7.11 -3.70
CA ARG A 177 -16.23 -7.78 -3.95
C ARG A 177 -16.39 -8.68 -5.18
N GLY A 178 -15.58 -8.45 -6.21
CA GLY A 178 -15.52 -9.25 -7.43
C GLY A 178 -14.67 -10.50 -7.29
#